data_AF-A0A958UV77-F1
#
_entry.id   AF-A0A958UV77-F1
#
_cell.length_a   1.000
_cell.length_b   1.000
_cell.length_c   1.000
_cell.angle_alpha   90.00
_cell.angle_beta   90.00
_cell.angle_gamma   90.00
#
_symmetry.space_group_name_H-M   'P 1'
#
loop_
_entity.id
_entity.type
_entity.pdbx_description
1 polymer ?
#
loop_
_entity_poly.entity_id
_entity_poly.type
_entity_poly.pdbx_seq_one_letter_code
_entity_poly.pdbx_strand_id
1 'polypeptide(L)'
;DVVLLDDAFQHRKVKAGLNILLTVFDKLYVEDWMLPTGNLREPISGAKRAHIIVVTKCPSNLSETQKKGIVEKLKIQAHQHVFFSHISYSEKVYGRGKELELKQLVGKKLTLVTGIANPIPFMEHLKNKGLEFEHLNFPDHHAFSAKDIKLLEKQELI
;
A
#
# COMPACT_ATOMS: atom_id res chain seq x y z
N ASP A 1 -23.31 8.44 -14.76
CA ASP A 1 -22.51 7.22 -14.52
C ASP A 1 -21.02 7.53 -14.46
N VAL A 2 -20.25 6.74 -13.71
CA VAL A 2 -18.79 6.87 -13.55
C VAL A 2 -18.17 5.50 -13.73
N VAL A 3 -17.06 5.42 -14.47
CA VAL A 3 -16.24 4.21 -14.61
C VAL A 3 -14.91 4.44 -13.89
N LEU A 4 -14.53 3.53 -13.00
CA LEU A 4 -13.23 3.53 -12.34
C LEU A 4 -12.37 2.41 -12.93
N LEU A 5 -11.16 2.76 -13.37
CA LEU A 5 -10.21 1.80 -13.92
C LEU A 5 -9.07 1.60 -12.93
N ASP A 6 -8.95 0.38 -12.40
CA ASP A 6 -7.85 -0.03 -11.53
C ASP A 6 -6.62 -0.43 -12.37
N ASP A 7 -5.43 -0.02 -11.94
CA ASP A 7 -4.12 -0.21 -12.63
C ASP A 7 -4.11 0.08 -14.16
N ALA A 8 -4.79 1.16 -14.59
CA ALA A 8 -4.95 1.46 -16.01
C ALA A 8 -4.16 2.67 -16.53
N PHE A 9 -3.26 3.25 -15.72
CA PHE A 9 -2.55 4.49 -16.09
C PHE A 9 -1.68 4.31 -17.36
N GLN A 10 -1.17 3.10 -17.61
CA GLN A 10 -0.42 2.73 -18.80
C GLN A 10 -1.31 2.37 -20.00
N HIS A 11 -2.62 2.18 -19.80
CA HIS A 11 -3.56 1.78 -20.86
C HIS A 11 -3.99 2.97 -21.74
N ARG A 12 -3.05 3.49 -22.53
CA ARG A 12 -3.20 4.74 -23.32
C ARG A 12 -4.28 4.72 -24.40
N LYS A 13 -4.76 3.53 -24.80
CA LYS A 13 -5.86 3.42 -25.77
C LYS A 13 -7.20 3.91 -25.19
N VAL A 14 -7.34 3.90 -23.87
CA VAL A 14 -8.53 4.39 -23.17
C VAL A 14 -8.28 5.83 -22.75
N LYS A 15 -9.14 6.76 -23.18
CA LYS A 15 -9.09 8.16 -22.77
C LYS A 15 -10.00 8.36 -21.56
N ALA A 16 -9.41 8.38 -20.37
CA ALA A 16 -10.12 8.75 -19.15
C ALA A 16 -10.31 10.27 -19.08
N GLY A 17 -11.46 10.73 -18.56
CA GLY A 17 -11.71 12.14 -18.29
C GLY A 17 -10.91 12.69 -17.10
N LEU A 18 -10.45 11.80 -16.20
CA LEU A 18 -9.58 12.10 -15.07
C LEU A 18 -8.54 11.00 -14.94
N ASN A 19 -7.28 11.39 -14.72
CA ASN A 19 -6.15 10.47 -14.56
C ASN A 19 -5.51 10.72 -13.21
N ILE A 20 -5.43 9.68 -12.39
CA ILE A 20 -4.83 9.71 -11.06
C ILE A 20 -3.57 8.85 -11.11
N LEU A 21 -2.42 9.44 -10.80
CA LEU A 21 -1.14 8.75 -10.67
C LEU A 21 -0.81 8.55 -9.20
N LEU A 22 -0.41 7.35 -8.82
CA LEU A 22 0.05 7.05 -7.47
C LEU A 22 1.57 6.98 -7.44
N THR A 23 2.17 7.50 -6.37
CA THR A 23 3.60 7.36 -6.07
C THR A 23 3.77 7.08 -4.60
N VAL A 24 4.78 6.31 -4.20
CA VAL A 24 5.00 5.99 -2.78
C VAL A 24 5.91 7.04 -2.15
N PHE A 25 5.62 7.45 -0.92
CA PHE A 25 6.34 8.50 -0.18
C PHE A 25 7.85 8.28 -0.11
N ASP A 26 8.29 7.05 0.14
CA ASP A 26 9.69 6.65 0.32
C ASP A 26 10.41 6.33 -1.00
N LYS A 27 9.67 6.27 -2.11
CA LYS A 27 10.18 5.94 -3.45
C LYS A 27 9.40 6.69 -4.51
N LEU A 28 9.67 7.99 -4.63
CA LEU A 28 8.99 8.84 -5.60
C LEU A 28 9.33 8.42 -7.03
N TYR A 29 8.36 8.43 -7.93
CA TYR A 29 8.59 8.04 -9.33
C TYR A 29 9.66 8.89 -10.04
N VAL A 30 9.89 10.13 -9.59
CA VAL A 30 10.91 11.04 -10.15
C VAL A 30 12.34 10.67 -9.77
N GLU A 31 12.51 9.79 -8.78
CA GLU A 31 13.80 9.33 -8.27
C GLU A 31 14.12 7.89 -8.73
N ASP A 32 13.20 7.24 -9.47
CA ASP A 32 13.34 5.86 -9.94
C ASP A 32 13.65 5.79 -11.45
N TRP A 33 14.06 4.61 -11.91
CA TRP A 33 14.43 4.34 -13.29
C TRP A 33 13.45 3.38 -13.96
N MET A 34 13.49 3.35 -15.30
CA MET A 34 12.77 2.35 -16.08
C MET A 34 13.30 0.94 -15.80
N LEU A 35 12.41 -0.05 -15.89
CA LEU A 35 12.81 -1.45 -15.96
C LEU A 35 13.83 -1.68 -17.10
N PRO A 36 14.85 -2.53 -16.90
CA PRO A 36 15.10 -3.35 -15.70
C PRO A 36 15.91 -2.64 -14.59
N THR A 37 16.42 -1.42 -14.82
CA THR A 37 17.29 -0.70 -13.87
C THR A 37 16.55 -0.22 -12.62
N GLY A 38 15.29 0.18 -12.78
CA GLY A 38 14.40 0.57 -11.69
C GLY A 38 13.04 -0.10 -11.82
N ASN A 39 12.00 0.47 -11.22
CA ASN A 39 10.67 -0.16 -11.15
C ASN A 39 9.61 0.56 -11.98
N LEU A 40 9.98 1.62 -12.70
CA LEU A 40 9.04 2.34 -13.55
C LEU A 40 8.64 1.47 -14.75
N ARG A 41 7.33 1.35 -14.97
CA ARG A 41 6.73 0.66 -16.12
C ARG A 41 6.64 1.56 -17.37
N GLU A 42 6.73 2.87 -17.18
CA GLU A 42 6.79 3.85 -18.27
C GLU A 42 7.67 5.06 -17.88
N PRO A 43 8.21 5.82 -18.86
CA PRO A 43 9.09 6.94 -18.55
C PRO A 43 8.43 7.99 -17.64
N ILE A 44 9.23 8.69 -16.83
CA ILE A 44 8.78 9.76 -15.92
C ILE A 44 7.90 10.80 -16.64
N SER A 45 8.16 11.07 -17.92
CA SER A 45 7.35 11.98 -18.74
C SER A 45 5.88 11.57 -18.88
N GLY A 46 5.56 10.30 -18.62
CA GLY A 46 4.20 9.78 -18.57
C GLY A 46 3.34 10.45 -17.50
N ALA A 47 3.95 10.93 -16.42
CA ALA A 47 3.26 11.63 -15.33
C ALA A 47 2.55 12.91 -15.79
N LYS A 48 2.97 13.53 -16.90
CA LYS A 48 2.30 14.72 -17.48
C LYS A 48 0.82 14.51 -17.80
N ARG A 49 0.41 13.25 -18.04
CA ARG A 49 -1.00 12.89 -18.31
C ARG A 49 -1.87 12.87 -17.06
N ALA A 50 -1.27 12.83 -15.87
CA ALA A 50 -2.01 12.83 -14.62
C ALA A 50 -2.62 14.22 -14.40
N HIS A 51 -3.87 14.24 -13.95
CA HIS A 51 -4.52 15.42 -13.41
C HIS A 51 -4.29 15.49 -11.89
N ILE A 52 -4.19 14.33 -11.25
CA ILE A 52 -3.94 14.20 -9.82
C ILE A 52 -2.75 13.27 -9.62
N ILE A 53 -1.84 13.66 -8.73
CA ILE A 53 -0.77 12.81 -8.22
C ILE A 53 -1.02 12.60 -6.73
N VAL A 54 -1.12 11.34 -6.29
CA VAL A 54 -1.26 11.00 -4.88
C VAL A 54 0.05 10.40 -4.39
N VAL A 55 0.69 11.08 -3.45
CA VAL A 55 1.80 10.53 -2.68
C VAL A 55 1.20 9.66 -1.58
N THR A 56 1.41 8.35 -1.69
CA THR A 56 0.79 7.33 -0.87
C THR A 56 1.73 6.83 0.21
N LYS A 57 1.17 6.14 1.22
CA LYS A 57 1.90 5.56 2.35
C LYS A 57 2.75 6.58 3.10
N CYS A 58 2.28 7.83 3.16
CA CYS A 58 2.92 8.86 3.96
C CYS A 58 2.86 8.50 5.46
N PRO A 59 3.84 8.93 6.26
CA PRO A 59 3.70 9.00 7.71
C PRO A 59 2.45 9.81 8.10
N SER A 60 1.72 9.37 9.13
CA SER A 60 0.52 10.08 9.60
C SER A 60 0.83 11.50 10.14
N ASN A 61 2.06 11.72 10.59
CA ASN A 61 2.56 12.98 11.13
C ASN A 61 3.38 13.80 10.12
N LEU A 62 3.17 13.61 8.82
CA LEU A 62 3.92 14.31 7.79
C LEU A 62 3.72 15.83 7.85
N SER A 63 4.80 16.58 8.05
CA SER A 63 4.78 18.04 8.18
C SER A 63 4.57 18.77 6.85
N GLU A 64 4.08 20.01 6.90
CA GLU A 64 3.89 20.85 5.70
C GLU A 64 5.21 21.14 4.98
N THR A 65 6.32 21.29 5.71
CA THR A 65 7.65 21.48 5.11
C THR A 65 8.07 20.26 4.29
N GLN A 66 7.86 19.05 4.82
CA GLN A 66 8.15 17.81 4.09
C GLN A 66 7.26 17.67 2.85
N LYS A 67 5.96 17.98 2.97
CA LYS A 67 5.03 17.98 1.82
C LYS A 67 5.50 18.93 0.72
N LYS A 68 5.88 20.16 1.07
CA LYS A 68 6.41 21.15 0.12
C LYS A 68 7.65 20.63 -0.59
N GLY A 69 8.61 20.06 0.14
CA GLY A 69 9.82 19.48 -0.45
C GLY A 69 9.51 18.35 -1.44
N ILE A 70 8.49 17.53 -1.17
CA ILE A 70 8.04 16.49 -2.12
C ILE A 70 7.41 17.11 -3.36
N VAL A 71 6.52 18.10 -3.21
CA VAL A 71 5.91 18.79 -4.36
C VAL A 71 6.97 19.42 -5.26
N GLU A 72 8.00 20.03 -4.68
CA GLU A 72 9.14 20.60 -5.42
C GLU A 72 9.90 19.53 -6.21
N LYS A 73 10.17 18.36 -5.59
CA LYS A 73 10.81 17.23 -6.26
C LYS A 73 9.99 16.69 -7.43
N LEU A 74 8.67 16.64 -7.30
CA LEU A 74 7.76 16.09 -8.32
C LEU A 74 7.70 16.93 -9.60
N LYS A 75 8.08 18.21 -9.55
CA LYS A 75 8.08 19.14 -10.70
C LYS A 75 6.75 19.13 -11.46
N ILE A 76 5.65 19.28 -10.72
CA ILE A 76 4.29 19.21 -11.24
C ILE A 76 3.99 20.32 -12.26
N GLN A 77 3.09 20.04 -13.20
CA GLN A 77 2.59 21.03 -14.15
C GLN A 77 1.41 21.81 -13.54
N ALA A 78 1.09 22.98 -14.09
CA ALA A 78 0.08 23.89 -13.55
C ALA A 78 -1.33 23.27 -13.44
N HIS A 79 -1.66 22.27 -14.28
CA HIS A 79 -2.95 21.57 -14.25
C HIS A 79 -2.99 20.39 -13.26
N GLN A 80 -1.88 20.07 -12.61
CA GLN A 80 -1.78 18.90 -11.74
C GLN A 80 -1.98 19.27 -10.29
N HIS A 81 -2.73 18.44 -9.56
CA HIS A 81 -2.92 18.57 -8.13
C HIS A 81 -2.20 17.44 -7.38
N VAL A 82 -1.57 17.77 -6.24
CA VAL A 82 -0.90 16.80 -5.39
C VAL A 82 -1.68 16.59 -4.11
N PHE A 83 -1.94 15.33 -3.78
CA PHE A 83 -2.50 14.93 -2.49
C PHE A 83 -1.58 13.94 -1.79
N PHE A 84 -1.73 13.85 -0.47
CA PHE A 84 -0.98 12.94 0.37
C PHE A 84 -1.95 12.00 1.07
N SER A 85 -1.65 10.71 1.07
CA SER A 85 -2.43 9.69 1.77
C SER A 85 -1.54 8.85 2.67
N HIS A 86 -2.09 8.43 3.79
CA HIS A 86 -1.46 7.51 4.74
C HIS A 86 -2.32 6.26 4.86
N ILE A 87 -1.74 5.17 5.35
CA ILE A 87 -2.49 3.96 5.65
C ILE A 87 -3.17 4.15 6.99
N SER A 88 -4.49 3.96 7.04
CA SER A 88 -5.27 3.88 8.26
C SER A 88 -5.76 2.44 8.40
N TYR A 89 -5.28 1.74 9.43
CA TYR A 89 -5.68 0.37 9.72
C TYR A 89 -6.92 0.36 10.62
N SER A 90 -7.78 -0.62 10.43
CA SER A 90 -8.93 -0.87 11.29
C SER A 90 -8.49 -1.32 12.69
N GLU A 91 -9.17 -0.84 13.73
CA GLU A 91 -9.01 -1.31 15.12
C GLU A 91 -9.71 -2.66 15.37
N LYS A 92 -10.31 -3.23 14.32
CA LYS A 92 -11.03 -4.50 14.32
C LYS A 92 -10.48 -5.46 13.29
N VAL A 93 -10.52 -6.74 13.62
CA VAL A 93 -10.31 -7.89 12.74
C VAL A 93 -11.66 -8.44 12.31
N TYR A 94 -11.79 -8.80 11.04
CA TYR A 94 -13.02 -9.30 10.43
C TYR A 94 -12.83 -10.76 10.01
N GLY A 95 -13.79 -11.61 10.38
CA GLY A 95 -13.84 -13.03 9.99
C GLY A 95 -15.18 -13.39 9.35
N ARG A 96 -15.56 -14.68 9.37
CA ARG A 96 -16.85 -15.19 8.87
C ARG A 96 -18.07 -14.60 9.63
N GLY A 97 -18.40 -13.35 9.35
CA GLY A 97 -19.52 -12.61 9.96
C GLY A 97 -19.28 -12.14 11.40
N LYS A 98 -18.04 -12.15 11.88
CA LYS A 98 -17.67 -11.71 13.24
C LYS A 98 -16.61 -10.62 13.18
N GLU A 99 -16.68 -9.72 14.15
CA GLU A 99 -15.69 -8.68 14.37
C GLU A 99 -15.08 -8.85 15.75
N LEU A 100 -13.78 -8.66 15.86
CA LEU A 100 -13.06 -8.63 17.12
C LEU A 100 -12.22 -7.37 17.18
N GLU A 101 -12.20 -6.69 18.32
CA GLU A 101 -11.29 -5.58 18.52
C GLU A 101 -9.86 -6.09 18.73
N LEU A 102 -8.87 -5.38 18.16
CA LEU A 102 -7.45 -5.74 18.33
C LEU A 102 -7.04 -5.86 19.80
N LYS A 103 -7.60 -5.01 20.67
CA LYS A 103 -7.36 -5.04 22.12
C LYS A 103 -7.70 -6.38 22.79
N GLN A 104 -8.64 -7.14 22.20
CA GLN A 104 -9.04 -8.46 22.71
C GLN A 104 -8.03 -9.57 22.37
N LEU A 105 -7.07 -9.27 21.51
CA LEU A 105 -6.00 -10.17 21.08
C LEU A 105 -4.69 -9.92 21.85
N VAL A 106 -4.59 -8.82 22.60
CA VAL A 106 -3.41 -8.51 23.43
C VAL A 106 -3.22 -9.62 24.48
N GLY A 107 -1.97 -10.08 24.62
CA GLY A 107 -1.60 -11.19 25.51
C GLY A 107 -1.92 -12.59 24.99
N LYS A 108 -2.49 -12.72 23.79
CA LYS A 108 -2.67 -14.01 23.12
C LYS A 108 -1.46 -14.32 22.23
N LYS A 109 -1.09 -15.59 22.14
CA LYS A 109 -0.17 -16.07 21.10
C LYS A 109 -0.93 -16.16 19.79
N LEU A 110 -0.49 -15.38 18.81
CA LEU A 110 -1.12 -15.25 17.51
C LEU A 110 -0.15 -15.70 16.42
N THR A 111 -0.67 -16.16 15.30
CA THR A 111 0.10 -16.37 14.07
C THR A 111 -0.35 -15.38 13.03
N LEU A 112 0.49 -14.40 12.70
CA LEU A 112 0.24 -13.47 11.61
C LEU A 112 0.66 -14.12 10.29
N VAL A 113 -0.26 -14.19 9.33
CA VAL A 113 0.03 -14.66 7.98
C VAL A 113 -0.07 -13.49 7.00
N THR A 114 0.97 -13.29 6.19
CA THR A 114 0.94 -12.28 5.12
C THR A 114 1.35 -12.88 3.79
N GLY A 115 0.65 -12.51 2.72
CA GLY A 115 1.02 -12.80 1.33
C GLY A 115 1.03 -11.52 0.50
N ILE A 116 1.73 -10.49 1.00
CA ILE A 116 1.79 -9.15 0.41
C ILE A 116 3.24 -8.72 0.20
N ALA A 117 3.48 -7.85 -0.79
CA ALA A 117 4.83 -7.40 -1.17
C ALA A 117 5.67 -6.80 -0.02
N ASN A 118 5.07 -6.04 0.90
CA ASN A 118 5.78 -5.47 2.06
C ASN A 118 4.91 -5.54 3.32
N PRO A 119 5.14 -6.53 4.22
CA PRO A 119 4.36 -6.68 5.45
C PRO A 119 4.85 -5.79 6.60
N ILE A 120 6.02 -5.14 6.49
CA ILE A 120 6.67 -4.45 7.60
C ILE A 120 5.76 -3.38 8.25
N PRO A 121 5.14 -2.44 7.49
CA PRO A 121 4.31 -1.40 8.09
C PRO A 121 3.09 -1.96 8.84
N PHE A 122 2.55 -3.09 8.37
CA PHE A 122 1.42 -3.75 9.01
C PHE A 122 1.86 -4.43 10.32
N MET A 123 2.99 -5.13 10.31
CA MET A 123 3.56 -5.72 11.52
C MET A 123 3.88 -4.68 12.60
N GLU A 124 4.51 -3.57 12.21
CA GLU A 124 4.81 -2.47 13.13
C GLU A 124 3.53 -1.88 13.74
N HIS A 125 2.49 -1.71 12.93
CA HIS A 125 1.18 -1.26 13.43
C HIS A 125 0.62 -2.21 14.50
N LEU A 126 0.62 -3.53 14.26
CA LEU A 126 0.11 -4.51 15.22
C LEU A 126 0.96 -4.57 16.50
N LYS A 127 2.30 -4.50 16.37
CA LYS A 127 3.21 -4.43 17.52
C LYS A 127 2.98 -3.18 18.37
N ASN A 128 2.76 -2.02 17.73
CA ASN A 128 2.44 -0.77 18.42
C ASN A 128 1.09 -0.83 19.14
N LYS A 129 0.22 -1.77 18.78
CA LYS A 129 -1.04 -2.09 19.49
C LYS A 129 -0.87 -3.10 20.62
N GLY A 130 0.35 -3.58 20.87
CA GLY A 130 0.66 -4.54 21.93
C GLY A 130 0.37 -6.00 21.56
N LEU A 131 0.23 -6.32 20.27
CA LEU A 131 0.05 -7.70 19.82
C LEU A 131 1.41 -8.37 19.64
N GLU A 132 1.51 -9.60 20.13
CA GLU A 132 2.65 -10.50 19.92
C GLU A 132 2.24 -11.62 18.99
N PHE A 133 3.05 -11.91 17.99
CA PHE A 133 2.73 -12.91 16.98
C PHE A 133 3.98 -13.58 16.40
N GLU A 134 3.83 -14.85 16.04
CA GLU A 134 4.71 -15.51 15.08
C GLU A 134 4.30 -15.07 13.67
N HIS A 135 5.26 -14.71 12.82
CA HIS A 135 4.97 -14.22 11.47
C HIS A 135 5.32 -15.25 10.40
N LEU A 136 4.31 -15.71 9.67
CA LEU A 136 4.46 -16.53 8.48
C LEU A 136 4.36 -15.63 7.23
N ASN A 137 5.53 -15.34 6.65
CA ASN A 137 5.64 -14.49 5.47
C ASN A 137 5.63 -15.33 4.18
N PHE A 138 4.65 -15.09 3.32
CA PHE A 138 4.52 -15.68 2.00
C PHE A 138 4.76 -14.63 0.90
N PRO A 139 5.16 -15.04 -0.31
CA PRO A 139 5.30 -14.13 -1.46
C PRO A 139 4.01 -13.35 -1.76
N ASP A 140 4.17 -12.20 -2.40
CA ASP A 140 3.03 -11.43 -2.91
C ASP A 140 2.21 -12.28 -3.88
N HIS A 141 0.88 -12.23 -3.76
CA HIS A 141 -0.04 -13.08 -4.52
C HIS A 141 0.18 -14.60 -4.34
N HIS A 142 0.74 -15.05 -3.21
CA HIS A 142 0.93 -16.49 -2.94
C HIS A 142 -0.37 -17.28 -3.05
N ALA A 143 -0.38 -18.28 -3.92
CA ALA A 143 -1.47 -19.24 -4.02
C ALA A 143 -1.31 -20.30 -2.93
N PHE A 144 -2.07 -20.14 -1.84
CA PHE A 144 -2.02 -21.07 -0.70
C PHE A 144 -2.33 -22.51 -1.14
N SER A 145 -1.32 -23.37 -1.02
CA SER A 145 -1.42 -24.78 -1.37
C SER A 145 -2.06 -25.59 -0.24
N ALA A 146 -2.51 -26.81 -0.55
CA ALA A 146 -3.01 -27.72 0.48
C ALA A 146 -1.97 -28.02 1.58
N LYS A 147 -0.67 -27.91 1.27
CA LYS A 147 0.40 -28.05 2.27
C LYS A 147 0.44 -26.83 3.19
N ASP A 148 0.29 -25.63 2.64
CA ASP A 148 0.25 -24.39 3.43
C ASP A 148 -0.97 -24.39 4.36
N ILE A 149 -2.13 -24.78 3.85
CA ILE A 149 -3.34 -24.89 4.68
C ILE A 149 -3.12 -25.88 5.84
N LYS A 150 -2.53 -27.05 5.57
CA LYS A 150 -2.18 -28.02 6.63
C LYS A 150 -1.16 -27.50 7.64
N LEU A 151 -0.27 -26.58 7.24
CA LEU A 151 0.65 -25.91 8.15
C LEU A 151 -0.11 -24.92 9.04
N LEU A 152 -1.02 -24.14 8.45
CA LEU A 152 -1.84 -23.14 9.14
C LEU A 152 -2.83 -23.79 10.12
N GLU A 153 -3.43 -24.93 9.78
CA GLU A 153 -4.33 -25.68 10.67
C GLU A 153 -3.69 -26.13 12.00
N LYS A 154 -2.35 -26.15 12.10
CA LYS A 154 -1.63 -26.50 13.33
C LYS A 154 -1.51 -25.35 14.32
N GLN A 155 -1.80 -24.13 13.89
CA GLN A 155 -1.67 -22.93 14.70
C GLN A 155 -2.92 -22.75 15.56
N GLU A 156 -2.74 -22.38 16.83
CA GLU A 156 -3.86 -22.22 17.77
C GLU A 156 -4.77 -21.03 17.41
N LEU A 157 -4.19 -19.95 16.87
CA LEU A 157 -4.90 -18.72 16.53
C LEU A 157 -4.21 -18.00 15.38
N ILE A 158 -4.90 -17.89 14.23
CA ILE A 158 -4.49 -17.17 13.02
C ILE A 158 -5.39 -15.95 12.83
#